data_AF-A0A9E5K1L0-F1
#
_entry.id   AF-A0A9E5K1L0-F1
#
_cell.length_a   1.000
_cell.length_b   1.000
_cell.length_c   1.000
_cell.angle_alpha   90.00
_cell.angle_beta   90.00
_cell.angle_gamma   90.00
#
_symmetry.space_group_name_H-M   'P 1'
#
loop_
_entity.id
_entity.type
_entity.pdbx_description
1 polymer ?
#
loop_
_entity_poly.entity_id
_entity_poly.type
_entity_poly.pdbx_seq_one_letter_code
_entity_poly.pdbx_strand_id
1 'polypeptide(L)' 'MPTTKIHWGQIVTVFSIILFFLWAATQWTAWRLGFQEQLGIPWFELTSHFPVYFPLIFFWWWYAYDAYAPGIF' A
#
# COMPACT_ATOMS: atom_id res chain seq x y z
N MET A 1 33.89 17.90 -20.19
CA MET A 1 33.38 16.91 -19.21
C MET A 1 31.89 16.76 -19.45
N PRO A 2 31.33 15.56 -19.69
CA PRO A 2 29.89 15.44 -19.86
C PRO A 2 29.22 15.67 -18.51
N THR A 3 28.30 16.63 -18.45
CA THR A 3 27.42 16.84 -17.30
C THR A 3 26.46 15.66 -17.22
N THR A 4 26.57 14.83 -16.18
CA THR A 4 25.62 13.74 -15.91
C THR A 4 24.22 14.34 -15.78
N LYS A 5 23.34 14.08 -16.76
CA LYS A 5 21.93 14.50 -16.70
C LYS A 5 21.16 13.47 -15.89
N ILE A 6 20.64 13.89 -14.75
CA ILE A 6 19.76 13.04 -13.93
C ILE A 6 18.39 12.97 -14.60
N HIS A 7 17.91 11.75 -14.85
CA HIS A 7 16.61 11.50 -15.48
C HIS A 7 15.46 11.58 -14.46
N TRP A 8 15.21 12.77 -13.91
CA TRP A 8 14.19 13.01 -12.89
C TRP A 8 12.80 12.49 -13.27
N GLY A 9 12.38 12.66 -14.54
CA GLY A 9 11.09 12.17 -15.01
C GLY A 9 10.94 10.66 -14.87
N GLN A 10 11.95 9.89 -15.29
CA GLN A 10 11.93 8.43 -15.17
C GLN A 10 11.92 7.98 -13.72
N ILE A 11 12.71 8.63 -12.86
CA ILE A 11 12.74 8.36 -11.43
C ILE A 11 11.34 8.54 -10.84
N VAL A 12 10.72 9.70 -11.04
CA VAL A 12 9.37 10.00 -10.53
C VAL A 12 8.34 9.01 -11.07
N THR A 13 8.40 8.66 -12.35
CA THR A 13 7.48 7.68 -12.97
C THR A 13 7.60 6.32 -12.30
N VAL A 14 8.81 5.78 -12.16
CA VAL A 14 9.03 4.47 -11.55
C VAL A 14 8.58 4.47 -10.09
N PHE A 15 8.96 5.51 -9.32
CA PHE A 15 8.52 5.64 -7.93
C PHE A 15 7.00 5.73 -7.79
N SER A 16 6.32 6.48 -8.67
CA SER A 16 4.86 6.61 -8.66
C SER A 16 4.17 5.27 -8.95
N ILE A 17 4.70 4.49 -9.89
CA ILE A 17 4.19 3.15 -10.21
C ILE A 17 4.32 2.22 -9.00
N ILE A 18 5.50 2.19 -8.36
CA ILE A 18 5.74 1.37 -7.17
C ILE A 18 4.76 1.76 -6.05
N LEU A 19 4.63 3.06 -5.78
CA LEU A 19 3.73 3.56 -4.75
C LEU A 19 2.27 3.20 -5.04
N PHE A 20 1.84 3.34 -6.30
CA PHE A 20 0.49 3.00 -6.73
C PHE A 20 0.17 1.52 -6.51
N PHE A 21 1.05 0.61 -6.97
CA PHE A 21 0.84 -0.83 -6.80
C PHE A 21 0.90 -1.26 -5.34
N LEU A 22 1.81 -0.69 -4.56
CA LEU A 22 1.87 -0.96 -3.12
C LEU A 22 0.58 -0.52 -2.44
N TRP A 23 0.09 0.69 -2.74
CA TRP A 23 -1.13 1.19 -2.13
C TRP A 23 -2.37 0.39 -2.54
N ALA A 24 -2.44 -0.01 -3.81
CA ALA A 24 -3.50 -0.88 -4.33
C ALA A 24 -3.50 -2.25 -3.64
N ALA A 25 -2.32 -2.88 -3.45
CA ALA A 25 -2.19 -4.14 -2.73
C ALA A 25 -2.67 -4.00 -1.27
N THR A 26 -2.31 -2.90 -0.60
CA THR A 26 -2.77 -2.60 0.75
C THR A 26 -4.28 -2.46 0.82
N GLN A 27 -4.90 -1.63 -0.04
CA GLN A 27 -6.37 -1.49 0.00
C GLN A 27 -7.10 -2.78 -0.38
N TRP A 28 -6.56 -3.54 -1.35
CA TRP A 28 -7.11 -4.85 -1.72
C TRP A 28 -7.10 -5.81 -0.53
N THR A 29 -5.97 -5.87 0.19
CA THR A 29 -5.83 -6.71 1.38
C THR A 29 -6.79 -6.27 2.48
N ALA A 30 -6.88 -4.97 2.73
CA ALA A 30 -7.81 -4.41 3.71
C ALA A 30 -9.27 -4.78 3.39
N TRP A 31 -9.64 -4.70 2.11
CA TRP A 31 -10.96 -5.10 1.62
C TRP A 31 -11.21 -6.60 1.79
N ARG A 32 -10.23 -7.45 1.46
CA ARG A 32 -10.31 -8.91 1.64
C ARG A 32 -10.41 -9.32 3.12
N LEU A 33 -9.84 -8.53 4.01
CA LEU A 33 -9.93 -8.69 5.46
C LEU A 33 -11.13 -7.95 6.08
N GLY A 34 -12.01 -7.38 5.25
CA GLY A 34 -13.26 -6.77 5.69
C GLY A 34 -13.13 -5.45 6.46
N PHE A 35 -12.03 -4.72 6.28
CA PHE A 35 -11.77 -3.45 6.97
C PHE A 35 -11.90 -3.52 8.50
N GLN A 36 -11.53 -4.67 9.08
CA GLN A 36 -11.60 -4.91 10.52
C GLN A 36 -10.72 -3.94 11.33
N GLU A 37 -11.14 -3.62 12.55
CA GLU A 37 -10.44 -2.67 13.43
C GLU A 37 -9.00 -3.10 13.78
N GLN A 38 -8.71 -4.41 13.77
CA GLN A 38 -7.36 -4.95 14.04
C GLN A 38 -6.33 -4.57 12.97
N LEU A 39 -6.78 -4.08 11.80
CA LEU A 39 -5.87 -3.54 10.78
C LEU A 39 -5.20 -2.23 11.20
N GLY A 40 -5.70 -1.61 12.29
CA GLY A 40 -5.22 -0.36 12.84
C GLY A 40 -6.00 0.84 12.32
N ILE A 41 -5.53 2.02 12.70
CA ILE A 41 -6.19 3.28 12.38
C ILE A 41 -5.95 3.59 10.89
N PRO A 42 -7.01 3.84 10.10
CA PRO A 42 -6.85 4.26 8.71
C PRO A 42 -6.12 5.60 8.63
N TRP A 43 -5.41 5.81 7.52
CA TRP A 43 -4.72 7.08 7.30
C TRP A 43 -5.72 8.22 7.08
N PHE A 44 -6.80 7.92 6.34
CA PHE A 44 -7.96 8.80 6.19
C PHE A 44 -9.17 7.98 5.70
N GLU A 45 -10.36 8.58 5.72
CA GLU A 45 -11.59 7.99 5.19
C GLU A 45 -11.99 8.70 3.89
N LEU A 46 -12.16 7.94 2.80
CA LEU A 46 -12.55 8.49 1.49
C LEU A 46 -14.06 8.77 1.43
N THR A 47 -14.83 7.94 2.12
CA THR A 47 -16.25 8.09 2.46
C THR A 47 -16.45 7.54 3.87
N SER A 48 -17.59 7.81 4.52
CA SER A 48 -17.88 7.33 5.90
C SER A 48 -17.77 5.81 6.11
N HIS A 49 -17.58 5.01 5.06
CA HIS A 49 -17.42 3.56 5.14
C HIS A 49 -16.21 3.03 4.36
N PHE A 50 -15.35 3.89 3.82
CA PHE A 50 -14.19 3.45 3.04
C PHE A 50 -12.88 3.96 3.66
N PRO A 51 -12.32 3.19 4.61
CA PRO A 51 -11.04 3.52 5.24
C PRO A 51 -9.89 3.32 4.25
N VAL A 52 -8.97 4.27 4.21
CA VAL A 52 -7.79 4.24 3.35
C VAL A 52 -6.55 4.12 4.21
N TYR A 53 -5.85 3.00 4.05
CA TYR A 53 -4.63 2.69 4.80
C TYR A 53 -3.34 3.23 4.17
N PHE A 54 -2.32 3.44 5.00
CA PHE A 54 -0.98 3.82 4.56
C PHE A 54 -0.31 2.70 3.73
N PRO A 55 0.29 2.96 2.56
CA PRO A 55 0.76 1.91 1.64
C PRO A 55 1.67 0.85 2.28
N LEU A 56 2.62 1.21 3.14
CA LEU A 56 3.58 0.24 3.70
C LEU A 56 3.01 -0.64 4.81
N ILE A 57 1.79 -0.38 5.33
CA ILE A 57 1.22 -1.19 6.42
C ILE A 57 0.93 -2.63 5.99
N PHE A 58 0.81 -2.88 4.68
CA PHE A 58 0.67 -4.20 4.10
C PHE A 58 1.71 -5.19 4.62
N PHE A 59 2.97 -4.78 4.78
CA PHE A 59 4.04 -5.67 5.25
C PHE A 59 3.84 -6.11 6.71
N TRP A 60 3.26 -5.26 7.55
CA TRP A 60 2.89 -5.62 8.92
C TRP A 60 1.71 -6.55 8.97
N TRP A 61 0.72 -6.33 8.12
CA TRP A 61 -0.39 -7.28 7.99
C TRP A 61 0.07 -8.61 7.46
N TRP A 62 0.97 -8.63 6.48
CA TRP A 62 1.54 -9.86 5.97
C TRP A 62 2.23 -10.62 7.10
N TYR A 63 3.15 -9.98 7.81
CA TYR A 63 3.82 -10.59 8.97
C TYR A 63 2.84 -11.12 10.04
N ALA A 64 1.77 -10.38 10.35
CA ALA A 64 0.85 -10.73 11.43
C ALA A 64 -0.23 -11.76 11.01
N TYR A 65 -0.70 -11.70 9.76
CA TYR A 65 -1.92 -12.39 9.32
C TYR A 65 -1.68 -13.47 8.26
N ASP A 66 -0.51 -13.55 7.61
CA ASP A 66 -0.20 -14.55 6.57
C ASP A 66 -0.59 -15.97 7.00
N ALA A 67 -0.15 -16.35 8.20
CA ALA A 67 -0.37 -17.68 8.76
C ALA A 67 -1.85 -18.02 8.96
N TYR A 68 -2.71 -17.01 9.11
CA TYR A 68 -4.15 -17.16 9.34
C TYR A 68 -4.99 -17.00 8.08
N ALA A 69 -4.49 -16.24 7.09
CA ALA A 69 -5.18 -15.95 5.85
C ALA A 69 -4.26 -16.06 4.62
N PRO A 70 -3.61 -17.22 4.38
CA PRO A 70 -2.62 -17.37 3.31
C PRO A 70 -3.21 -17.29 1.90
N GLY A 71 -4.54 -17.29 1.74
CA GLY A 71 -5.20 -17.08 0.45
C GLY A 71 -5.44 -15.60 0.10
N ILE A 72 -5.03 -14.67 0.97
CA ILE A 72 -5.17 -13.23 0.77
C ILE A 72 -3.82 -12.58 0.43
N PHE A 73 -2.74 -13.05 1.06
CA PHE A 73 -1.37 -12.60 0.88
C PHE A 73 -0.63 -13.44 -0.18
#